data_AF-A0A1F3VST4-F1
#
_entry.id   AF-A0A1F3VST4-F1
#
_cell.length_a   1.000
_cell.length_b   1.000
_cell.length_c   1.000
_cell.angle_alpha   90.00
_cell.angle_beta   90.00
_cell.angle_gamma   90.00
#
_symmetry.space_group_name_H-M   'P 1'
#
loop_
_entity.id
_entity.type
_entity.pdbx_description
1 polymer ?
#
loop_
_entity_poly.entity_id
_entity_poly.type
_entity_poly.pdbx_seq_one_letter_code
_entity_poly.pdbx_strand_id
1 'polypeptide(L)'
;MLLPLIGMGTISFAAFIFQRGENRRFLNALYFLLFVATASVFLVILDPAHHVFFWAMVGVVALNFAASHLSVLQKPFIRSLVPLISVVGMAFLLKDRTYDLLGQQGVFINKFLLTGLVLTALGYELARVKVQAIRKFFGGIAEDDTVRAVLLFVTGASLFLCNLEAGGLGLLAFALLPILMDRGATPHANLLDGDVLEGLFFGAFSMFFIQKLWTAEKRSMVLLVLMYGLGLALAMGVLFLSTQFTKMGGMDAFVGVLVGASIVQALIGKDFTGASFIPLLIVGGMILPKFMVNEEEAAFEQDTTVVVDENGKVIEPSVVDLAEIAGTYQILADSSRITFELGEGGETKGAFKKVAGNVSIGEDPGASTFDVTLEMSNFTTFNKIRDESLFGPDYFNAEKNPTMQYTGSKMVSKGENVWELQGEFKMLGVKKLLPILVKRIDIEGRKILIGSGTVDRTQFGMAPSSSEGNVVSFEFKIELK
;
A
#
# COMPACT_ATOMS: atom_id res chain seq x y z
N MET A 1 10.91 31.97 -23.59
CA MET A 1 11.66 31.20 -24.61
C MET A 1 13.16 31.52 -24.67
N LEU A 2 13.62 32.75 -24.38
CA LEU A 2 15.06 33.08 -24.38
C LEU A 2 15.86 32.45 -23.22
N LEU A 3 15.30 32.36 -22.01
CA LEU A 3 16.01 31.83 -20.82
C LEU A 3 16.42 30.34 -20.95
N PRO A 4 15.54 29.44 -21.45
CA PRO A 4 15.89 28.04 -21.70
C PRO A 4 17.04 27.88 -22.72
N LEU A 5 17.06 28.71 -23.76
CA LEU A 5 18.12 28.72 -24.77
C LEU A 5 19.46 29.20 -24.21
N ILE A 6 19.46 30.18 -23.30
CA ILE A 6 20.66 30.63 -22.58
C ILE A 6 21.17 29.54 -21.63
N GLY A 7 20.27 28.81 -20.95
CA GLY A 7 20.62 27.67 -20.09
C GLY A 7 21.23 26.50 -20.87
N MET A 8 20.61 26.09 -21.99
CA MET A 8 21.14 25.02 -22.84
C MET A 8 22.45 25.44 -23.55
N GLY A 9 22.58 26.71 -23.93
CA GLY A 9 23.80 27.26 -24.53
C GLY A 9 24.99 27.29 -23.56
N THR A 10 24.77 27.65 -22.30
CA THR A 10 25.82 27.64 -21.26
C THR A 10 26.23 26.24 -20.85
N ILE A 11 25.29 25.30 -20.77
CA ILE A 11 25.55 23.88 -20.50
C ILE A 11 26.38 23.25 -21.63
N SER A 12 26.03 23.55 -22.90
CA SER A 12 26.73 23.01 -24.07
C SER A 12 28.15 23.60 -24.22
N PHE A 13 28.31 24.90 -23.94
CA PHE A 13 29.62 25.56 -23.99
C PHE A 13 30.55 25.10 -22.86
N ALA A 14 30.03 24.88 -21.65
CA ALA A 14 30.78 24.31 -20.54
C ALA A 14 31.20 22.85 -20.84
N ALA A 15 30.27 22.02 -21.33
CA ALA A 15 30.58 20.64 -21.72
C ALA A 15 31.69 20.57 -22.80
N PHE A 16 31.63 21.46 -23.81
CA PHE A 16 32.60 21.53 -24.90
C PHE A 16 34.01 21.96 -24.46
N ILE A 17 34.14 22.97 -23.60
CA ILE A 17 35.45 23.43 -23.09
C ILE A 17 36.11 22.37 -22.19
N PHE A 18 35.32 21.58 -21.46
CA PHE A 18 35.84 20.67 -20.43
C PHE A 18 36.10 19.23 -20.90
N GLN A 19 35.68 18.87 -22.12
CA GLN A 19 36.05 17.61 -22.76
C GLN A 19 37.54 17.54 -23.17
N ARG A 20 38.29 18.65 -23.03
CA ARG A 20 39.69 18.78 -23.48
C ARG A 20 40.75 18.51 -22.41
N GLY A 21 40.38 18.05 -21.21
CA GLY A 21 41.35 17.82 -20.13
C GLY A 21 41.10 16.53 -19.35
N GLU A 22 41.95 15.53 -19.56
CA GLU A 22 42.01 14.31 -18.76
C GLU A 22 42.42 14.62 -17.31
N ASN A 23 41.46 14.88 -16.41
CA ASN A 23 41.70 14.66 -14.98
C ASN A 23 40.42 14.72 -14.12
N ARG A 24 40.23 13.70 -13.29
CA ARG A 24 39.41 13.62 -12.05
C ARG A 24 38.03 14.31 -12.03
N ARG A 25 37.33 14.38 -13.16
CA ARG A 25 36.07 15.15 -13.32
C ARG A 25 34.77 14.33 -13.32
N PHE A 26 34.84 13.03 -13.07
CA PHE A 26 33.66 12.17 -13.18
C PHE A 26 32.68 12.32 -11.99
N LEU A 27 33.17 12.55 -10.76
CA LEU A 27 32.31 12.66 -9.59
C LEU A 27 31.39 13.89 -9.66
N ASN A 28 31.93 15.06 -10.01
CA ASN A 28 31.14 16.29 -10.08
C ASN A 28 30.18 16.30 -11.28
N ALA A 29 30.55 15.65 -12.38
CA ALA A 29 29.68 15.45 -13.53
C ALA A 29 28.53 14.47 -13.22
N LEU A 30 28.81 13.41 -12.46
CA LEU A 30 27.81 12.44 -12.01
C LEU A 30 26.84 13.06 -10.98
N TYR A 31 27.32 13.87 -10.04
CA TYR A 31 26.45 14.62 -9.12
C TYR A 31 25.60 15.68 -9.84
N PHE A 32 26.16 16.34 -10.86
CA PHE A 32 25.40 17.26 -11.71
C PHE A 32 24.35 16.51 -12.54
N LEU A 33 24.67 15.35 -13.10
CA LEU A 33 23.73 14.50 -13.83
C LEU A 33 22.65 13.88 -12.94
N LEU A 34 22.99 13.43 -11.73
CA LEU A 34 22.02 12.95 -10.74
C LEU A 34 21.10 14.07 -10.28
N PHE A 35 21.65 15.28 -10.06
CA PHE A 35 20.86 16.46 -9.74
C PHE A 35 19.92 16.81 -10.90
N VAL A 36 20.41 16.87 -12.15
CA VAL A 36 19.60 17.17 -13.34
C VAL A 36 18.54 16.09 -13.58
N ALA A 37 18.84 14.80 -13.36
CA ALA A 37 17.87 13.71 -13.50
C ALA A 37 16.77 13.78 -12.43
N THR A 38 17.16 13.98 -11.17
CA THR A 38 16.22 14.17 -10.04
C THR A 38 15.35 15.42 -10.28
N ALA A 39 15.98 16.49 -10.75
CA ALA A 39 15.34 17.74 -11.10
C ALA A 39 14.34 17.56 -12.28
N SER A 40 14.71 16.82 -13.31
CA SER A 40 13.84 16.55 -14.48
C SER A 40 12.57 15.79 -14.10
N VAL A 41 12.64 14.92 -13.09
CA VAL A 41 11.47 14.24 -12.52
C VAL A 41 10.56 15.22 -11.78
N PHE A 42 11.11 16.19 -11.04
CA PHE A 42 10.32 17.28 -10.43
C PHE A 42 9.60 18.16 -11.48
N LEU A 43 10.18 18.35 -12.67
CA LEU A 43 9.57 19.10 -13.78
C LEU A 43 8.29 18.45 -14.32
N VAL A 44 8.20 17.11 -14.25
CA VAL A 44 7.03 16.33 -14.68
C VAL A 44 5.92 16.38 -13.64
N ILE A 45 6.27 16.55 -12.36
CA ILE A 45 5.35 16.46 -11.23
C ILE A 45 4.81 17.85 -10.82
N LEU A 46 5.57 18.93 -11.03
CA LEU A 46 5.17 20.27 -10.62
C LEU A 46 4.38 21.03 -11.70
N ASP A 47 3.34 21.75 -11.27
CA ASP A 47 2.56 22.70 -12.07
C ASP A 47 3.49 23.62 -12.91
N PRO A 48 3.21 23.84 -14.20
CA PRO A 48 3.91 24.81 -15.06
C PRO A 48 4.25 26.16 -14.41
N ALA A 49 3.42 26.64 -13.46
CA ALA A 49 3.66 27.86 -12.70
C ALA A 49 5.00 27.86 -11.91
N HIS A 50 5.53 26.68 -11.56
CA HIS A 50 6.74 26.53 -10.73
C HIS A 50 8.02 26.23 -11.53
N HIS A 51 7.92 26.07 -12.86
CA HIS A 51 9.06 25.74 -13.72
C HIS A 51 10.14 26.82 -13.75
N VAL A 52 9.81 28.08 -13.43
CA VAL A 52 10.81 29.17 -13.36
C VAL A 52 11.80 28.95 -12.21
N PHE A 53 11.31 28.46 -11.05
CA PHE A 53 12.16 28.20 -9.87
C PHE A 53 13.10 27.03 -10.11
N PHE A 54 12.61 26.02 -10.81
CA PHE A 54 13.39 24.89 -11.28
C PHE A 54 14.63 25.33 -12.08
N TRP A 55 14.42 26.14 -13.13
CA TRP A 55 15.52 26.61 -13.98
C TRP A 55 16.46 27.55 -13.23
N ALA A 56 15.95 28.32 -12.27
CA ALA A 56 16.79 29.13 -11.38
C ALA A 56 17.73 28.26 -10.52
N MET A 57 17.26 27.14 -9.98
CA MET A 57 18.08 26.20 -9.21
C MET A 57 19.19 25.57 -10.07
N VAL A 58 18.85 25.14 -11.29
CA VAL A 58 19.83 24.61 -12.26
C VAL A 58 20.90 25.66 -12.58
N GLY A 59 20.50 26.92 -12.77
CA GLY A 59 21.42 28.04 -12.98
C GLY A 59 22.37 28.27 -11.79
N VAL A 60 21.86 28.23 -10.56
CA VAL A 60 22.67 28.39 -9.34
C VAL A 60 23.69 27.26 -9.20
N VAL A 61 23.30 26.01 -9.48
CA VAL A 61 24.24 24.87 -9.45
C VAL A 61 25.32 25.01 -10.53
N ALA A 62 24.96 25.42 -11.74
CA ALA A 62 25.92 25.67 -12.81
C ALA A 62 26.90 26.80 -12.47
N LEU A 63 26.42 27.89 -11.85
CA LEU A 63 27.27 29.00 -11.38
C LEU A 63 28.23 28.57 -10.27
N ASN A 64 27.77 27.79 -9.29
CA ASN A 64 28.63 27.25 -8.23
C ASN A 64 29.70 26.32 -8.80
N PHE A 65 29.33 25.47 -9.76
CA PHE A 65 30.27 24.59 -10.45
C PHE A 65 31.32 25.40 -11.24
N ALA A 66 30.91 26.42 -11.99
CA ALA A 66 31.84 27.30 -12.71
C ALA A 66 32.79 28.04 -11.74
N ALA A 67 32.26 28.59 -10.64
CA ALA A 67 33.04 29.28 -9.63
C ALA A 67 34.08 28.37 -8.94
N SER A 68 33.76 27.08 -8.74
CA SER A 68 34.69 26.11 -8.14
C SER A 68 35.98 25.88 -8.95
N HIS A 69 35.99 26.25 -10.23
CA HIS A 69 37.14 26.13 -11.11
C HIS A 69 38.03 27.38 -11.13
N LEU A 70 37.64 28.49 -10.48
CA LEU A 70 38.46 29.69 -10.36
C LEU A 70 39.52 29.49 -9.26
N SER A 71 40.80 29.59 -9.62
CA SER A 71 41.94 29.34 -8.70
C SER A 71 41.92 30.21 -7.43
N VAL A 72 41.41 31.45 -7.54
CA VAL A 72 41.24 32.36 -6.39
C VAL A 72 40.24 31.83 -5.38
N LEU A 73 39.17 31.18 -5.87
CA LEU A 73 38.09 30.64 -5.04
C LEU A 73 38.40 29.23 -4.51
N GLN A 74 39.51 28.61 -4.90
CA GLN A 74 39.94 27.30 -4.40
C GLN A 74 40.71 27.40 -3.07
N LYS A 75 41.02 28.62 -2.61
CA LYS A 75 41.70 28.86 -1.34
C LYS A 75 40.88 28.31 -0.15
N PRO A 76 41.53 27.81 0.91
CA PRO A 76 40.86 27.35 2.13
C PRO A 76 39.91 28.44 2.67
N PHE A 77 38.76 28.04 3.19
CA PHE A 77 37.67 28.91 3.70
C PHE A 77 36.94 29.76 2.63
N ILE A 78 37.62 30.21 1.57
CA ILE A 78 37.03 30.99 0.48
C ILE A 78 36.15 30.09 -0.41
N ARG A 79 36.57 28.84 -0.63
CA ARG A 79 35.83 27.87 -1.46
C ARG A 79 34.44 27.52 -0.96
N SER A 80 34.20 27.58 0.35
CA SER A 80 32.89 27.31 0.95
C SER A 80 31.99 28.54 0.93
N LEU A 81 32.55 29.74 0.72
CA LEU A 81 31.80 30.99 0.77
C LEU A 81 30.79 31.07 -0.38
N VAL A 82 31.17 30.67 -1.58
CA VAL A 82 30.31 30.73 -2.78
C VAL A 82 29.08 29.82 -2.68
N PRO A 83 29.21 28.52 -2.34
CA PRO A 83 28.04 27.68 -2.11
C PRO A 83 27.22 28.15 -0.91
N LEU A 84 27.84 28.70 0.14
CA LEU A 84 27.10 29.22 1.30
C LEU A 84 26.28 30.47 0.95
N ILE A 85 26.84 31.41 0.16
CA ILE A 85 26.11 32.57 -0.37
C ILE A 85 24.93 32.12 -1.23
N SER A 86 25.13 31.07 -2.04
CA SER A 86 24.05 30.49 -2.84
C SER A 86 22.94 29.88 -1.99
N VAL A 87 23.29 29.17 -0.91
CA VAL A 87 22.31 28.62 0.04
C VAL A 87 21.53 29.75 0.73
N VAL A 88 22.19 30.84 1.13
CA VAL A 88 21.53 32.01 1.73
C VAL A 88 20.62 32.72 0.72
N GLY A 89 21.08 32.90 -0.52
CA GLY A 89 20.27 33.49 -1.59
C GLY A 89 19.03 32.67 -1.88
N MET A 90 19.17 31.35 -1.93
CA MET A 90 18.06 30.42 -2.11
C MET A 90 17.10 30.40 -0.91
N ALA A 91 17.66 30.41 0.30
CA ALA A 91 16.93 30.55 1.56
C ALA A 91 15.99 31.76 1.55
N PHE A 92 16.47 32.87 0.99
CA PHE A 92 15.73 34.12 0.91
C PHE A 92 14.71 34.13 -0.23
N LEU A 93 15.08 33.64 -1.42
CA LEU A 93 14.21 33.63 -2.60
C LEU A 93 12.99 32.71 -2.47
N LEU A 94 13.16 31.59 -1.77
CA LEU A 94 12.10 30.60 -1.56
C LEU A 94 11.49 30.67 -0.15
N LYS A 95 11.86 31.69 0.62
CA LYS A 95 11.27 31.95 1.94
C LYS A 95 9.76 32.16 1.79
N ASP A 96 8.98 31.49 2.64
CA ASP A 96 7.53 31.61 2.70
C ASP A 96 6.79 31.16 1.40
N ARG A 97 7.49 30.48 0.49
CA ARG A 97 6.89 29.86 -0.70
C ARG A 97 6.40 28.46 -0.39
N THR A 98 5.18 28.16 -0.83
CA THR A 98 4.58 26.83 -0.75
C THR A 98 4.45 26.21 -2.15
N TYR A 99 4.42 24.89 -2.19
CA TYR A 99 4.02 24.12 -3.37
C TYR A 99 2.84 23.24 -3.00
N ASP A 100 1.96 22.99 -3.97
CA ASP A 100 0.88 22.01 -3.83
C ASP A 100 1.30 20.77 -4.61
N LEU A 101 1.38 19.65 -3.90
CA LEU A 101 1.61 18.33 -4.49
C LEU A 101 0.43 17.44 -4.11
N LEU A 102 -0.37 17.03 -5.10
CA LEU A 102 -1.51 16.12 -4.89
C LEU A 102 -2.51 16.60 -3.81
N GLY A 103 -2.74 17.92 -3.70
CA GLY A 103 -3.67 18.52 -2.74
C GLY A 103 -3.08 18.73 -1.35
N GLN A 104 -1.78 18.48 -1.14
CA GLN A 104 -1.07 18.82 0.08
C GLN A 104 -0.11 19.99 -0.13
N GLN A 105 -0.27 21.03 0.70
CA GLN A 105 0.61 22.20 0.67
C GLN A 105 1.89 21.93 1.47
N GLY A 106 3.04 21.91 0.79
CA GLY A 106 4.38 21.87 1.38
C GLY A 106 5.07 23.22 1.31
N VAL A 107 6.08 23.47 2.15
CA VAL A 107 6.92 24.69 2.11
C VAL A 107 8.23 24.35 1.40
N PHE A 108 8.69 25.18 0.47
CA PHE A 108 9.93 24.94 -0.28
C PHE A 108 11.18 24.94 0.60
N ILE A 109 11.17 25.64 1.73
CA ILE A 109 12.33 25.77 2.63
C ILE A 109 11.97 25.43 4.06
N ASN A 110 12.67 24.43 4.58
CA ASN A 110 12.60 23.96 5.96
C ASN A 110 14.00 24.01 6.60
N LYS A 111 14.06 24.14 7.93
CA LYS A 111 15.28 24.08 8.75
C LYS A 111 16.16 22.86 8.45
N PHE A 112 15.58 21.70 8.10
CA PHE A 112 16.34 20.49 7.78
C PHE A 112 17.06 20.57 6.42
N LEU A 113 16.37 21.04 5.38
CA LEU A 113 16.94 21.29 4.06
C LEU A 113 18.07 22.32 4.14
N LEU A 114 17.84 23.44 4.83
CA LEU A 114 18.87 24.47 5.04
C LEU A 114 20.08 23.91 5.79
N THR A 115 19.84 23.08 6.81
CA THR A 115 20.92 22.46 7.58
C THR A 115 21.73 21.51 6.70
N GLY A 116 21.10 20.65 5.91
CA GLY A 116 21.80 19.73 4.99
C GLY A 116 22.60 20.46 3.89
N LEU A 117 22.04 21.54 3.34
CA LEU A 117 22.73 22.38 2.35
C LEU A 117 23.95 23.10 2.93
N VAL A 118 23.83 23.66 4.13
CA VAL A 118 24.95 24.29 4.86
C VAL A 118 26.02 23.25 5.22
N LEU A 119 25.61 22.06 5.68
CA LEU A 119 26.53 20.97 6.05
C LEU A 119 27.31 20.47 4.83
N THR A 120 26.68 20.43 3.65
CA THR A 120 27.33 20.12 2.37
C THR A 120 28.33 21.19 1.97
N ALA A 121 27.93 22.46 2.04
CA ALA A 121 28.79 23.59 1.67
C ALA A 121 30.06 23.67 2.55
N LEU A 122 29.94 23.30 3.82
CA LEU A 122 31.05 23.30 4.79
C LEU A 122 31.78 21.96 4.91
N GLY A 123 31.30 20.91 4.23
CA GLY A 123 31.69 19.53 4.56
C GLY A 123 33.16 19.22 4.35
N TYR A 124 33.79 19.82 3.34
CA TYR A 124 35.23 19.69 3.15
C TYR A 124 36.01 20.36 4.29
N GLU A 125 35.63 21.57 4.73
CA GLU A 125 36.36 22.26 5.81
C GLU A 125 36.17 21.54 7.15
N LEU A 126 34.97 21.04 7.41
CA LEU A 126 34.70 20.16 8.55
C LEU A 126 35.56 18.89 8.52
N ALA A 127 35.77 18.31 7.33
CA ALA A 127 36.65 17.16 7.14
C ALA A 127 38.10 17.49 7.49
N ARG A 128 38.65 18.61 7.01
CA ARG A 128 40.04 19.00 7.32
C ARG A 128 40.28 19.31 8.79
N VAL A 129 39.36 20.02 9.45
CA VAL A 129 39.51 20.35 10.88
C VAL A 129 39.50 19.09 11.74
N LYS A 130 38.64 18.10 11.41
CA LYS A 130 38.55 16.84 12.16
C LYS A 130 39.68 15.85 11.87
N VAL A 131 40.34 15.91 10.71
CA VAL A 131 41.49 15.04 10.40
C VAL A 131 42.61 15.19 11.43
N GLN A 132 42.82 16.39 11.97
CA GLN A 132 43.81 16.62 13.04
C GLN A 132 43.42 15.91 14.36
N ALA A 133 42.13 15.85 14.69
CA ALA A 133 41.63 15.15 15.87
C ALA A 133 41.61 13.62 15.68
N ILE A 134 41.23 13.16 14.48
CA ILE A 134 41.11 11.73 14.11
C ILE A 134 42.50 11.09 13.98
N ARG A 135 43.52 11.81 13.48
CA ARG A 135 44.91 11.33 13.45
C ARG A 135 45.44 10.89 14.82
N LYS A 136 44.93 11.46 15.91
CA LYS A 136 45.31 11.09 17.28
C LYS A 136 44.79 9.70 17.69
N PHE A 137 43.73 9.22 17.05
CA PHE A 137 43.09 7.93 17.34
C PHE A 137 43.35 6.87 16.24
N PHE A 138 43.63 7.30 15.00
CA PHE A 138 43.78 6.42 13.83
C PHE A 138 45.09 6.70 13.08
N GLY A 139 46.22 6.40 13.72
CA GLY A 139 47.53 6.49 13.08
C GLY A 139 47.66 5.50 11.92
N GLY A 140 48.19 5.95 10.77
CA GLY A 140 48.51 5.10 9.61
C GLY A 140 47.66 5.30 8.36
N ILE A 141 46.62 6.15 8.39
CA ILE A 141 45.78 6.46 7.22
C ILE A 141 46.27 7.75 6.55
N ALA A 142 46.37 7.75 5.21
CA ALA A 142 46.76 8.94 4.45
C ALA A 142 45.75 10.09 4.67
N GLU A 143 46.25 11.32 4.67
CA GLU A 143 45.42 12.52 4.92
C GLU A 143 44.26 12.62 3.94
N ASP A 144 44.54 12.37 2.67
CA ASP A 144 43.56 12.41 1.59
C ASP A 144 42.46 11.35 1.77
N ASP A 145 42.82 10.16 2.27
CA ASP A 145 41.85 9.07 2.49
C ASP A 145 40.98 9.33 3.73
N THR A 146 41.55 9.96 4.75
CA THR A 146 40.79 10.41 5.94
C THR A 146 39.83 11.55 5.57
N VAL A 147 40.29 12.51 4.76
CA VAL A 147 39.45 13.59 4.24
C VAL A 147 38.32 13.01 3.38
N ARG A 148 38.60 12.03 2.51
CA ARG A 148 37.57 11.34 1.70
C ARG A 148 36.55 10.62 2.57
N ALA A 149 36.97 9.90 3.60
CA ALA A 149 36.05 9.19 4.50
C ALA A 149 35.14 10.16 5.26
N VAL A 150 35.68 11.26 5.77
CA VAL A 150 34.87 12.29 6.47
C VAL A 150 33.99 13.05 5.49
N LEU A 151 34.46 13.31 4.26
CA LEU A 151 33.64 13.93 3.21
C LEU A 151 32.46 13.02 2.86
N LEU A 152 32.67 11.71 2.70
CA LEU A 152 31.60 10.74 2.46
C LEU A 152 30.60 10.69 3.61
N PHE A 153 31.07 10.74 4.86
CA PHE A 153 30.20 10.81 6.04
C PHE A 153 29.37 12.11 6.06
N VAL A 154 30.00 13.26 5.81
CA VAL A 154 29.32 14.56 5.82
C VAL A 154 28.36 14.68 4.64
N THR A 155 28.73 14.21 3.45
CA THR A 155 27.83 14.12 2.29
C THR A 155 26.68 13.16 2.57
N GLY A 156 26.92 12.01 3.22
CA GLY A 156 25.87 11.08 3.64
C GLY A 156 24.92 11.68 4.67
N ALA A 157 25.44 12.40 5.68
CA ALA A 157 24.65 13.10 6.68
C ALA A 157 23.87 14.29 6.09
N SER A 158 24.48 15.04 5.17
CA SER A 158 23.81 16.09 4.41
C SER A 158 22.70 15.55 3.54
N LEU A 159 22.98 14.47 2.80
CA LEU A 159 21.97 13.80 1.98
C LEU A 159 20.87 13.24 2.87
N PHE A 160 21.18 12.64 4.02
CA PHE A 160 20.19 12.22 5.01
C PHE A 160 19.33 13.39 5.52
N LEU A 161 19.93 14.55 5.83
CA LEU A 161 19.21 15.74 6.30
C LEU A 161 18.38 16.41 5.19
N CYS A 162 18.86 16.40 3.95
CA CYS A 162 18.12 16.83 2.77
C CYS A 162 17.05 15.81 2.36
N ASN A 163 17.27 14.53 2.64
CA ASN A 163 16.41 13.39 2.32
C ASN A 163 15.55 12.95 3.51
N LEU A 164 15.49 13.72 4.60
CA LEU A 164 14.39 13.64 5.57
C LEU A 164 13.02 13.91 4.91
N GLU A 165 13.01 14.22 3.60
CA GLU A 165 11.84 14.22 2.73
C GLU A 165 12.04 13.50 1.35
N ALA A 166 13.17 12.83 1.03
CA ALA A 166 13.42 12.29 -0.33
C ALA A 166 14.35 11.06 -0.43
N GLY A 167 13.85 9.84 -0.21
CA GLY A 167 14.65 8.61 -0.34
C GLY A 167 14.65 7.98 -1.73
N GLY A 168 15.62 8.16 -2.63
CA GLY A 168 15.47 7.76 -4.06
C GLY A 168 15.27 6.27 -4.41
N LEU A 169 15.88 5.31 -3.69
CA LEU A 169 15.69 3.87 -3.97
C LEU A 169 14.65 3.22 -3.04
N GLY A 170 14.46 3.80 -1.84
CA GLY A 170 13.26 3.55 -1.04
C GLY A 170 12.01 4.12 -1.70
N LEU A 171 12.11 5.24 -2.43
CA LEU A 171 11.04 5.91 -3.18
C LEU A 171 10.60 5.13 -4.39
N LEU A 172 11.42 4.27 -5.01
CA LEU A 172 10.90 3.39 -6.05
C LEU A 172 10.02 2.29 -5.46
N ALA A 173 10.38 1.75 -4.29
CA ALA A 173 9.49 0.87 -3.54
C ALA A 173 8.25 1.63 -3.02
N PHE A 174 8.43 2.84 -2.47
CA PHE A 174 7.35 3.73 -1.97
C PHE A 174 6.43 4.28 -3.08
N ALA A 175 6.95 4.58 -4.27
CA ALA A 175 6.17 5.06 -5.42
C ALA A 175 5.46 3.92 -6.15
N LEU A 176 5.89 2.68 -5.94
CA LEU A 176 5.13 1.49 -6.32
C LEU A 176 4.08 1.11 -5.27
N LEU A 177 4.15 1.63 -4.03
CA LEU A 177 3.14 1.33 -3.00
C LEU A 177 1.73 1.68 -3.46
N PRO A 178 1.44 2.86 -4.05
CA PRO A 178 0.10 3.14 -4.55
C PRO A 178 -0.39 2.12 -5.59
N ILE A 179 0.49 1.61 -6.46
CA ILE A 179 0.15 0.62 -7.49
C ILE A 179 -0.08 -0.78 -6.88
N LEU A 180 0.66 -1.11 -5.82
CA LEU A 180 0.46 -2.36 -5.05
C LEU A 180 -0.81 -2.29 -4.17
N MET A 181 -1.09 -1.13 -3.59
CA MET A 181 -2.26 -0.86 -2.74
C MET A 181 -3.56 -0.78 -3.54
N ASP A 182 -3.55 -0.15 -4.72
CA ASP A 182 -4.71 -0.06 -5.63
C ASP A 182 -5.14 -1.44 -6.18
N ARG A 183 -4.22 -2.41 -6.22
CA ARG A 183 -4.51 -3.80 -6.59
C ARG A 183 -4.87 -4.71 -5.41
N GLY A 184 -4.74 -4.23 -4.17
CA GLY A 184 -4.84 -5.03 -2.94
C GLY A 184 -6.01 -4.68 -2.01
N ALA A 185 -6.84 -3.68 -2.34
CA ALA A 185 -8.01 -3.28 -1.54
C ALA A 185 -7.70 -2.96 -0.05
N THR A 186 -6.56 -2.31 0.26
CA THR A 186 -6.30 -1.79 1.62
C THR A 186 -6.06 -0.27 1.60
N PRO A 187 -6.96 0.56 2.18
CA PRO A 187 -6.82 2.02 2.12
C PRO A 187 -5.68 2.59 2.98
N HIS A 188 -5.24 1.91 4.04
CA HIS A 188 -4.38 2.52 5.07
C HIS A 188 -3.39 1.53 5.72
N ALA A 189 -2.24 1.25 5.09
CA ALA A 189 -1.16 0.53 5.77
C ALA A 189 -0.52 1.43 6.84
N ASN A 190 -0.76 1.14 8.12
CA ASN A 190 -0.14 1.86 9.23
C ASN A 190 1.20 1.19 9.61
N LEU A 191 2.29 1.96 9.55
CA LEU A 191 3.65 1.46 9.77
C LEU A 191 3.92 0.96 11.20
N LEU A 192 3.01 1.21 12.13
CA LEU A 192 3.09 0.74 13.51
C LEU A 192 2.33 -0.55 13.78
N ASP A 193 1.59 -1.06 12.78
CA ASP A 193 0.85 -2.31 12.93
C ASP A 193 1.83 -3.48 13.00
N GLY A 194 1.48 -4.48 13.82
CA GLY A 194 2.39 -5.56 14.20
C GLY A 194 2.84 -6.42 13.01
N ASP A 195 1.97 -6.61 12.04
CA ASP A 195 2.18 -7.32 10.78
C ASP A 195 3.14 -6.56 9.83
N VAL A 196 2.99 -5.24 9.72
CA VAL A 196 3.93 -4.39 8.97
C VAL A 196 5.32 -4.41 9.61
N LEU A 197 5.38 -4.36 10.94
CA LEU A 197 6.64 -4.45 11.69
C LEU A 197 7.31 -5.82 11.52
N GLU A 198 6.55 -6.93 11.56
CA GLU A 198 7.04 -8.28 11.28
C GLU A 198 7.69 -8.35 9.90
N GLY A 199 6.96 -7.89 8.88
CA GLY A 199 7.45 -7.80 7.51
C GLY A 199 8.75 -6.99 7.43
N LEU A 200 8.78 -5.82 8.06
CA LEU A 200 9.96 -4.95 8.12
C LEU A 200 11.18 -5.66 8.69
N PHE A 201 11.03 -6.40 9.79
CA PHE A 201 12.13 -7.15 10.37
C PHE A 201 12.58 -8.32 9.48
N PHE A 202 11.66 -9.04 8.82
CA PHE A 202 12.03 -10.12 7.89
C PHE A 202 12.74 -9.62 6.64
N GLY A 203 12.28 -8.49 6.08
CA GLY A 203 12.95 -7.83 4.96
C GLY A 203 14.36 -7.36 5.34
N ALA A 204 14.49 -6.69 6.49
CA ALA A 204 15.76 -6.22 7.00
C ALA A 204 16.73 -7.39 7.28
N PHE A 205 16.26 -8.43 7.96
CA PHE A 205 17.02 -9.64 8.24
C PHE A 205 17.54 -10.29 6.96
N SER A 206 16.66 -10.52 5.99
CA SER A 206 17.01 -11.19 4.73
C SER A 206 18.07 -10.40 3.97
N MET A 207 17.86 -9.09 3.81
CA MET A 207 18.77 -8.22 3.10
C MET A 207 20.14 -8.11 3.80
N PHE A 208 20.16 -8.02 5.13
CA PHE A 208 21.39 -7.92 5.92
C PHE A 208 22.27 -9.16 5.74
N PHE A 209 21.68 -10.35 5.87
CA PHE A 209 22.41 -11.60 5.76
C PHE A 209 22.89 -11.88 4.34
N ILE A 210 22.03 -11.64 3.33
CA ILE A 210 22.42 -11.70 1.91
C ILE A 210 23.66 -10.85 1.68
N GLN A 211 23.68 -9.63 2.23
CA GLN A 211 24.78 -8.72 2.06
C GLN A 211 26.07 -9.18 2.78
N LYS A 212 25.95 -9.70 4.01
CA LYS A 212 27.11 -10.24 4.74
C LYS A 212 27.73 -11.43 4.02
N LEU A 213 26.91 -12.31 3.46
CA LEU A 213 27.38 -13.44 2.66
C LEU A 213 28.05 -13.01 1.34
N TRP A 214 27.53 -11.96 0.70
CA TRP A 214 28.14 -11.38 -0.50
C TRP A 214 29.50 -10.74 -0.23
N THR A 215 29.71 -10.20 0.97
CA THR A 215 30.93 -9.47 1.34
C THR A 215 31.96 -10.29 2.10
N ALA A 216 31.66 -11.56 2.41
CA ALA A 216 32.58 -12.46 3.08
C ALA A 216 33.83 -12.77 2.23
N GLU A 217 35.01 -12.84 2.86
CA GLU A 217 36.29 -13.13 2.20
C GLU A 217 36.29 -14.48 1.47
N LYS A 218 35.64 -15.49 2.05
CA LYS A 218 35.37 -16.79 1.42
C LYS A 218 33.88 -16.92 1.14
N ARG A 219 33.47 -16.58 -0.08
CA ARG A 219 32.07 -16.66 -0.50
C ARG A 219 31.65 -18.11 -0.75
N SER A 220 30.64 -18.57 -0.01
CA SER A 220 29.93 -19.82 -0.32
C SER A 220 28.71 -19.53 -1.19
N MET A 221 28.73 -19.97 -2.44
CA MET A 221 27.60 -19.80 -3.36
C MET A 221 26.36 -20.58 -2.88
N VAL A 222 26.55 -21.73 -2.23
CA VAL A 222 25.46 -22.54 -1.68
C VAL A 222 24.73 -21.79 -0.58
N LEU A 223 25.46 -21.19 0.38
CA LEU A 223 24.86 -20.41 1.47
C LEU A 223 24.15 -19.16 0.95
N LEU A 224 24.69 -18.52 -0.10
CA LEU A 224 24.02 -17.40 -0.75
C LEU A 224 22.69 -17.82 -1.36
N VAL A 225 22.66 -18.88 -2.17
CA VAL A 225 21.41 -19.36 -2.79
C VAL A 225 20.39 -19.75 -1.73
N LEU A 226 20.81 -20.45 -0.66
CA LEU A 226 19.94 -20.79 0.46
C LEU A 226 19.36 -19.53 1.14
N MET A 227 20.16 -18.48 1.33
CA MET A 227 19.69 -17.25 1.96
C MET A 227 18.75 -16.44 1.06
N TYR A 228 18.98 -16.40 -0.25
CA TYR A 228 18.00 -15.83 -1.19
C TYR A 228 16.70 -16.63 -1.17
N GLY A 229 16.78 -17.95 -1.18
CA GLY A 229 15.62 -18.84 -1.08
C GLY A 229 14.84 -18.64 0.22
N LEU A 230 15.53 -18.56 1.36
CA LEU A 230 14.93 -18.30 2.66
C LEU A 230 14.27 -16.91 2.72
N GLY A 231 14.95 -15.87 2.23
CA GLY A 231 14.38 -14.52 2.21
C GLY A 231 13.13 -14.41 1.34
N LEU A 232 13.13 -15.08 0.18
CA LEU A 232 11.93 -15.20 -0.66
C LEU A 232 10.85 -16.03 0.04
N ALA A 233 11.20 -17.16 0.66
CA ALA A 233 10.24 -18.00 1.38
C ALA A 233 9.58 -17.26 2.57
N LEU A 234 10.33 -16.44 3.30
CA LEU A 234 9.78 -15.58 4.36
C LEU A 234 8.81 -14.54 3.78
N ALA A 235 9.20 -13.87 2.69
CA ALA A 235 8.34 -12.90 2.02
C ALA A 235 7.03 -13.54 1.48
N MET A 236 7.15 -14.73 0.89
CA MET A 236 6.00 -15.53 0.43
C MET A 236 5.14 -16.03 1.58
N GLY A 237 5.77 -16.45 2.68
CA GLY A 237 5.10 -16.91 3.88
C GLY A 237 4.24 -15.81 4.49
N VAL A 238 4.76 -14.59 4.59
CA VAL A 238 4.01 -13.42 5.06
C VAL A 238 2.81 -13.12 4.17
N LEU A 239 2.95 -13.16 2.85
CA LEU A 239 1.80 -13.03 1.94
C LEU A 239 0.76 -14.14 2.15
N PHE A 240 1.22 -15.38 2.36
CA PHE A 240 0.34 -16.51 2.58
C PHE A 240 -0.39 -16.44 3.92
N LEU A 241 0.23 -15.88 4.96
CA LEU A 241 -0.35 -15.82 6.30
C LEU A 241 -1.67 -15.05 6.35
N SER A 242 -1.91 -14.05 5.48
CA SER A 242 -3.22 -13.35 5.46
C SER A 242 -4.38 -14.26 5.06
N THR A 243 -4.12 -15.32 4.27
CA THR A 243 -5.16 -16.30 3.91
C THR A 243 -5.63 -17.10 5.13
N GLN A 244 -4.81 -17.17 6.17
CA GLN A 244 -5.10 -17.90 7.41
C GLN A 244 -5.57 -16.94 8.51
N PHE A 245 -4.80 -15.87 8.73
CA PHE A 245 -5.00 -14.85 9.75
C PHE A 245 -4.78 -13.45 9.15
N THR A 246 -5.86 -12.67 9.05
CA THR A 246 -5.84 -11.33 8.42
C THR A 246 -4.83 -10.38 9.05
N LYS A 247 -4.54 -10.53 10.34
CA LYS A 247 -3.62 -9.66 11.13
C LYS A 247 -2.19 -10.20 11.29
N MET A 248 -1.80 -11.25 10.58
CA MET A 248 -0.46 -11.85 10.68
C MET A 248 0.30 -11.85 9.34
N GLY A 249 -0.11 -11.03 8.37
CA GLY A 249 0.52 -11.08 7.06
C GLY A 249 -0.18 -10.25 6.00
N GLY A 250 -0.10 -10.71 4.75
CA GLY A 250 -0.74 -10.08 3.61
C GLY A 250 0.10 -8.97 2.98
N MET A 251 -0.57 -8.11 2.22
CA MET A 251 0.10 -7.08 1.42
C MET A 251 0.78 -6.04 2.32
N ASP A 252 0.19 -5.68 3.46
CA ASP A 252 0.75 -4.68 4.38
C ASP A 252 2.05 -5.17 5.02
N ALA A 253 2.08 -6.41 5.47
CA ALA A 253 3.29 -7.06 5.95
C ALA A 253 4.33 -7.26 4.84
N PHE A 254 3.91 -7.61 3.62
CA PHE A 254 4.81 -7.71 2.48
C PHE A 254 5.43 -6.36 2.07
N VAL A 255 4.66 -5.27 2.17
CA VAL A 255 5.15 -3.90 2.07
C VAL A 255 6.20 -3.65 3.15
N GLY A 256 5.95 -4.09 4.39
CA GLY A 256 6.96 -4.14 5.44
C GLY A 256 8.25 -4.82 4.98
N VAL A 257 8.18 -6.01 4.37
CA VAL A 257 9.35 -6.74 3.83
C VAL A 257 10.13 -5.89 2.82
N LEU A 258 9.44 -5.25 1.87
CA LEU A 258 10.08 -4.37 0.88
C LEU A 258 10.75 -3.17 1.55
N VAL A 259 10.08 -2.53 2.51
CA VAL A 259 10.61 -1.38 3.25
C VAL A 259 11.83 -1.78 4.07
N GLY A 260 11.75 -2.87 4.84
CA GLY A 260 12.86 -3.38 5.65
C GLY A 260 14.10 -3.73 4.84
N ALA A 261 13.90 -4.45 3.72
CA ALA A 261 14.99 -4.76 2.79
C ALA A 261 15.59 -3.48 2.18
N SER A 262 14.74 -2.51 1.81
CA SER A 262 15.19 -1.24 1.24
C SER A 262 15.98 -0.39 2.23
N ILE A 263 15.56 -0.34 3.50
CA ILE A 263 16.28 0.36 4.57
C ILE A 263 17.68 -0.23 4.75
N VAL A 264 17.79 -1.56 4.84
CA VAL A 264 19.10 -2.21 5.01
C VAL A 264 20.00 -1.98 3.79
N GLN A 265 19.45 -2.10 2.59
CA GLN A 265 20.20 -1.79 1.37
C GLN A 265 20.64 -0.31 1.33
N ALA A 266 19.84 0.63 1.84
CA ALA A 266 20.21 2.04 1.88
C ALA A 266 21.29 2.35 2.93
N LEU A 267 21.22 1.72 4.11
CA LEU A 267 22.11 2.01 5.23
C LEU A 267 23.51 1.40 5.06
N ILE A 268 23.54 0.15 4.63
CA ILE A 268 24.80 -0.61 4.57
C ILE A 268 25.04 -1.24 3.22
N GLY A 269 24.04 -1.33 2.33
CA GLY A 269 24.05 -2.07 1.06
C GLY A 269 25.20 -1.75 0.10
N LYS A 270 25.61 -2.76 -0.67
CA LYS A 270 26.46 -2.59 -1.86
C LYS A 270 25.60 -2.66 -3.12
N ASP A 271 26.03 -2.02 -4.21
CA ASP A 271 25.20 -1.80 -5.41
C ASP A 271 24.57 -3.09 -5.97
N PHE A 272 25.29 -4.21 -5.94
CA PHE A 272 24.84 -5.48 -6.54
C PHE A 272 23.82 -6.27 -5.69
N THR A 273 23.83 -6.13 -4.37
CA THR A 273 22.97 -6.95 -3.49
C THR A 273 21.53 -6.49 -3.53
N GLY A 274 21.29 -5.17 -3.53
CA GLY A 274 19.95 -4.60 -3.66
C GLY A 274 19.36 -4.87 -5.04
N ALA A 275 20.17 -4.71 -6.09
CA ALA A 275 19.77 -4.91 -7.48
C ALA A 275 19.44 -6.36 -7.84
N SER A 276 19.81 -7.34 -7.00
CA SER A 276 19.51 -8.76 -7.24
C SER A 276 18.38 -9.30 -6.38
N PHE A 277 18.19 -8.79 -5.15
CA PHE A 277 17.17 -9.32 -4.23
C PHE A 277 15.84 -8.55 -4.28
N ILE A 278 15.88 -7.21 -4.27
CA ILE A 278 14.67 -6.39 -4.23
C ILE A 278 13.77 -6.59 -5.47
N PRO A 279 14.30 -6.68 -6.71
CA PRO A 279 13.47 -6.98 -7.87
C PRO A 279 12.78 -8.35 -7.79
N LEU A 280 13.43 -9.36 -7.21
CA LEU A 280 12.82 -10.68 -7.02
C LEU A 280 11.64 -10.61 -6.04
N LEU A 281 11.75 -9.82 -4.98
CA LEU A 281 10.64 -9.54 -4.08
C LEU A 281 9.50 -8.86 -4.85
N ILE A 282 9.77 -7.78 -5.60
CA ILE A 282 8.73 -7.06 -6.36
C ILE A 282 8.01 -7.99 -7.33
N VAL A 283 8.74 -8.79 -8.12
CA VAL A 283 8.15 -9.76 -9.05
C VAL A 283 7.29 -10.78 -8.30
N GLY A 284 7.78 -11.29 -7.17
CA GLY A 284 7.00 -12.16 -6.28
C GLY A 284 5.70 -11.50 -5.84
N GLY A 285 5.77 -10.29 -5.27
CA GLY A 285 4.62 -9.54 -4.80
C GLY A 285 3.58 -9.18 -5.88
N MET A 286 4.01 -9.06 -7.14
CA MET A 286 3.08 -8.83 -8.26
C MET A 286 2.37 -10.09 -8.76
N ILE A 287 3.02 -11.25 -8.62
CA ILE A 287 2.54 -12.51 -9.20
C ILE A 287 1.78 -13.36 -8.16
N LEU A 288 2.34 -13.52 -6.97
CA LEU A 288 1.87 -14.45 -5.95
C LEU A 288 0.45 -14.18 -5.44
N PRO A 289 0.00 -12.93 -5.22
CA PRO A 289 -1.37 -12.69 -4.74
C PRO A 289 -2.43 -13.34 -5.63
N LYS A 290 -2.18 -13.43 -6.96
CA LYS A 290 -3.10 -14.07 -7.90
C LYS A 290 -3.30 -15.57 -7.65
N PHE A 291 -2.29 -16.23 -7.07
CA PHE A 291 -2.35 -17.65 -6.72
C PHE A 291 -2.87 -17.88 -5.29
N MET A 292 -3.08 -16.81 -4.53
CA MET A 292 -3.58 -16.86 -3.16
C MET A 292 -5.06 -16.46 -3.05
N VAL A 293 -5.70 -16.07 -4.16
CA VAL A 293 -7.13 -15.83 -4.22
C VAL A 293 -7.86 -17.16 -4.02
N ASN A 294 -8.80 -17.17 -3.09
CA ASN A 294 -9.72 -18.28 -2.97
C ASN A 294 -10.73 -18.21 -4.12
N GLU A 295 -10.55 -19.06 -5.13
CA GLU A 295 -11.41 -19.07 -6.33
C GLU A 295 -12.89 -19.28 -5.98
N GLU A 296 -13.16 -20.05 -4.91
CA GLU A 296 -14.51 -20.27 -4.43
C GLU A 296 -15.10 -18.97 -3.87
N GLU A 297 -14.39 -18.28 -2.98
CA GLU A 297 -14.81 -16.98 -2.44
C GLU A 297 -15.05 -15.94 -3.54
N ALA A 298 -14.10 -15.79 -4.47
CA ALA A 298 -14.20 -14.83 -5.58
C ALA A 298 -15.39 -15.12 -6.51
N ALA A 299 -15.69 -16.40 -6.78
CA ALA A 299 -16.86 -16.79 -7.55
C ALA A 299 -18.17 -16.43 -6.83
N PHE A 300 -18.20 -16.55 -5.49
CA PHE A 300 -19.37 -16.20 -4.68
C PHE A 300 -19.61 -14.68 -4.61
N GLU A 301 -18.56 -13.87 -4.50
CA GLU A 301 -18.67 -12.41 -4.54
C GLU A 301 -19.18 -11.92 -5.90
N GLN A 302 -18.63 -12.47 -6.98
CA GLN A 302 -19.02 -12.08 -8.33
C GLN A 302 -20.50 -12.39 -8.60
N ASP A 303 -21.02 -13.56 -8.21
CA ASP A 303 -22.42 -13.90 -8.48
C ASP A 303 -23.42 -13.14 -7.60
N THR A 304 -23.00 -12.67 -6.42
CA THR A 304 -23.85 -11.90 -5.51
C THR A 304 -23.94 -10.43 -5.92
N THR A 305 -22.84 -9.86 -6.42
CA THR A 305 -22.74 -8.43 -6.79
C THR A 305 -22.95 -8.16 -8.28
N VAL A 306 -22.60 -9.11 -9.15
CA VAL A 306 -22.67 -8.98 -10.60
C VAL A 306 -23.81 -9.83 -11.12
N VAL A 307 -24.77 -9.17 -11.76
CA VAL A 307 -25.84 -9.85 -12.48
C VAL A 307 -25.35 -10.18 -13.89
N VAL A 308 -25.39 -11.46 -14.22
CA VAL A 308 -24.98 -11.99 -15.52
C VAL A 308 -26.19 -12.63 -16.21
N ASP A 309 -26.42 -12.26 -17.47
CA ASP A 309 -27.46 -12.87 -18.31
C ASP A 309 -27.07 -14.30 -18.76
N GLU A 310 -28.00 -15.04 -19.38
CA GLU A 310 -27.74 -16.40 -19.90
C GLU A 310 -26.58 -16.47 -20.92
N ASN A 311 -26.18 -15.33 -21.50
CA ASN A 311 -25.11 -15.22 -22.48
C ASN A 311 -23.75 -14.78 -21.87
N GLY A 312 -23.67 -14.65 -20.54
CA GLY A 312 -22.44 -14.29 -19.85
C GLY A 312 -22.14 -12.79 -19.82
N LYS A 313 -23.09 -11.92 -20.17
CA LYS A 313 -22.91 -10.46 -20.17
C LYS A 313 -23.31 -9.86 -18.82
N VAL A 314 -22.45 -9.00 -18.29
CA VAL A 314 -22.75 -8.19 -17.10
C VAL A 314 -23.82 -7.15 -17.43
N ILE A 315 -24.92 -7.15 -16.67
CA ILE A 315 -26.01 -6.18 -16.78
C ILE A 315 -26.22 -5.46 -15.46
N GLU A 316 -26.53 -4.16 -15.51
CA GLU A 316 -27.08 -3.46 -14.34
C GLU A 316 -28.55 -3.91 -14.19
N PRO A 317 -28.91 -4.59 -13.09
CA PRO A 317 -30.26 -5.10 -12.94
C PRO A 317 -31.24 -3.95 -12.72
N SER A 318 -32.26 -3.84 -13.58
CA SER A 318 -33.36 -2.91 -13.35
C SER A 318 -34.14 -3.35 -12.11
N VAL A 319 -34.28 -2.46 -11.13
CA VAL A 319 -35.14 -2.70 -9.97
C VAL A 319 -36.61 -2.57 -10.41
N VAL A 320 -37.37 -3.65 -10.24
CA VAL A 320 -38.76 -3.75 -10.70
C VAL A 320 -39.72 -3.78 -9.51
N ASP A 321 -40.99 -3.46 -9.74
CA ASP A 321 -42.02 -3.52 -8.70
C ASP A 321 -42.20 -4.94 -8.17
N LEU A 322 -42.18 -5.10 -6.84
CA LEU A 322 -42.36 -6.37 -6.17
C LEU A 322 -43.77 -6.94 -6.37
N ALA A 323 -44.79 -6.06 -6.51
CA ALA A 323 -46.19 -6.48 -6.62
C ALA A 323 -46.50 -7.31 -7.87
N GLU A 324 -45.75 -7.15 -8.98
CA GLU A 324 -46.06 -7.87 -10.23
C GLU A 324 -45.78 -9.38 -10.14
N ILE A 325 -45.04 -9.83 -9.12
CA ILE A 325 -44.83 -11.26 -8.83
C ILE A 325 -45.68 -11.71 -7.64
N ALA A 326 -46.81 -11.08 -7.34
CA ALA A 326 -47.72 -11.57 -6.29
C ALA A 326 -48.00 -13.07 -6.43
N GLY A 327 -47.88 -13.81 -5.33
CA GLY A 327 -47.94 -15.27 -5.30
C GLY A 327 -47.11 -15.90 -4.20
N THR A 328 -47.18 -17.22 -4.09
CA THR A 328 -46.41 -18.02 -3.13
C THR A 328 -45.34 -18.82 -3.87
N TYR A 329 -44.10 -18.73 -3.39
CA TYR A 329 -42.92 -19.30 -4.03
C TYR A 329 -42.07 -20.10 -3.04
N GLN A 330 -41.34 -21.06 -3.59
CA GLN A 330 -40.23 -21.68 -2.89
C GLN A 330 -38.92 -21.02 -3.32
N ILE A 331 -37.99 -20.87 -2.37
CA ILE A 331 -36.63 -20.42 -2.69
C ILE A 331 -35.91 -21.56 -3.39
N LEU A 332 -35.36 -21.27 -4.58
CA LEU A 332 -34.54 -22.20 -5.34
C LEU A 332 -33.14 -22.26 -4.72
N ALA A 333 -32.91 -23.26 -3.87
CA ALA A 333 -31.72 -23.34 -3.01
C ALA A 333 -30.38 -23.30 -3.76
N ASP A 334 -30.29 -23.91 -4.95
CA ASP A 334 -29.04 -23.98 -5.72
C ASP A 334 -28.69 -22.66 -6.43
N SER A 335 -29.67 -21.77 -6.64
CA SER A 335 -29.46 -20.44 -7.22
C SER A 335 -29.38 -19.34 -6.15
N SER A 336 -29.66 -19.67 -4.89
CA SER A 336 -29.89 -18.71 -3.82
C SER A 336 -28.78 -18.76 -2.77
N ARG A 337 -28.24 -17.60 -2.39
CA ARG A 337 -27.11 -17.49 -1.47
C ARG A 337 -27.17 -16.22 -0.63
N ILE A 338 -26.41 -16.24 0.47
CA ILE A 338 -26.15 -15.09 1.32
C ILE A 338 -24.64 -14.96 1.44
N THR A 339 -24.09 -13.78 1.23
CA THR A 339 -22.70 -13.45 1.57
C THR A 339 -22.69 -12.54 2.79
N PHE A 340 -21.66 -12.65 3.61
CA PHE A 340 -21.51 -11.83 4.79
C PHE A 340 -20.05 -11.43 5.01
N GLU A 341 -19.87 -10.31 5.69
CA GLU A 341 -18.58 -9.75 6.06
C GLU A 341 -18.58 -9.35 7.53
N LEU A 342 -17.42 -9.54 8.17
CA LEU A 342 -17.15 -9.17 9.56
C LEU A 342 -15.75 -8.57 9.68
N GLY A 343 -15.62 -7.52 10.50
CA GLY A 343 -14.35 -6.81 10.76
C GLY A 343 -14.25 -5.47 10.02
N GLU A 344 -13.24 -4.67 10.34
CA GLU A 344 -13.02 -3.37 9.70
C GLU A 344 -12.60 -3.57 8.23
N GLY A 345 -13.43 -3.15 7.29
CA GLY A 345 -13.17 -3.32 5.86
C GLY A 345 -13.41 -4.74 5.31
N GLY A 346 -14.15 -5.59 6.04
CA GLY A 346 -14.55 -6.92 5.55
C GLY A 346 -13.46 -7.99 5.67
N GLU A 347 -12.67 -7.94 6.74
CA GLU A 347 -11.55 -8.88 7.00
C GLU A 347 -11.96 -10.36 6.89
N THR A 348 -13.12 -10.72 7.41
CA THR A 348 -13.66 -12.09 7.32
C THR A 348 -14.89 -12.09 6.44
N LYS A 349 -14.78 -12.80 5.32
CA LYS A 349 -15.90 -13.03 4.41
C LYS A 349 -16.39 -14.45 4.52
N GLY A 350 -17.66 -14.64 4.22
CA GLY A 350 -18.26 -15.95 4.16
C GLY A 350 -19.60 -15.95 3.47
N ALA A 351 -20.18 -17.14 3.37
CA ALA A 351 -21.44 -17.34 2.70
C ALA A 351 -22.26 -18.48 3.30
N PHE A 352 -23.57 -18.41 3.08
CA PHE A 352 -24.43 -19.58 3.01
C PHE A 352 -24.60 -19.96 1.55
N LYS A 353 -24.05 -21.12 1.16
CA LYS A 353 -24.03 -21.61 -0.23
C LYS A 353 -25.42 -21.93 -0.77
N LYS A 354 -26.37 -22.21 0.12
CA LYS A 354 -27.76 -22.51 -0.19
C LYS A 354 -28.66 -21.84 0.81
N VAL A 355 -29.81 -21.39 0.33
CA VAL A 355 -30.88 -20.78 1.12
C VAL A 355 -32.17 -21.54 0.84
N ALA A 356 -32.83 -22.02 1.89
CA ALA A 356 -34.13 -22.68 1.77
C ALA A 356 -35.21 -21.81 2.40
N GLY A 357 -36.44 -21.90 1.90
CA GLY A 357 -37.55 -21.16 2.49
C GLY A 357 -38.74 -21.01 1.58
N ASN A 358 -39.77 -20.38 2.11
CA ASN A 358 -40.99 -20.01 1.41
C ASN A 358 -41.16 -18.50 1.47
N VAL A 359 -41.59 -17.91 0.36
CA VAL A 359 -41.86 -16.48 0.25
C VAL A 359 -43.26 -16.32 -0.33
N SER A 360 -44.11 -15.55 0.34
CA SER A 360 -45.40 -15.15 -0.21
C SER A 360 -45.39 -13.65 -0.43
N ILE A 361 -45.48 -13.24 -1.69
CA ILE A 361 -45.60 -11.85 -2.09
C ILE A 361 -47.08 -11.51 -2.24
N GLY A 362 -47.54 -10.51 -1.48
CA GLY A 362 -48.92 -10.03 -1.57
C GLY A 362 -49.15 -9.12 -2.78
N GLU A 363 -50.41 -9.00 -3.22
CA GLU A 363 -50.82 -7.95 -4.18
C GLU A 363 -50.53 -6.55 -3.63
N ASP A 364 -50.74 -6.38 -2.31
CA ASP A 364 -50.09 -5.34 -1.53
C ASP A 364 -48.78 -5.91 -0.98
N PRO A 365 -47.60 -5.44 -1.43
CA PRO A 365 -46.34 -5.96 -0.95
C PRO A 365 -46.15 -5.79 0.57
N GLY A 366 -46.86 -4.85 1.20
CA GLY A 366 -46.86 -4.66 2.66
C GLY A 366 -47.29 -5.89 3.46
N ALA A 367 -48.13 -6.75 2.86
CA ALA A 367 -48.65 -7.99 3.45
C ALA A 367 -47.81 -9.24 3.11
N SER A 368 -46.63 -9.08 2.52
CA SER A 368 -45.78 -10.20 2.14
C SER A 368 -45.15 -10.88 3.37
N THR A 369 -44.91 -12.20 3.24
CA THR A 369 -44.34 -13.03 4.30
C THR A 369 -43.15 -13.82 3.80
N PHE A 370 -42.16 -14.00 4.67
CA PHE A 370 -40.91 -14.70 4.39
C PHE A 370 -40.65 -15.69 5.52
N ASP A 371 -40.40 -16.94 5.19
CA ASP A 371 -39.95 -17.97 6.12
C ASP A 371 -38.70 -18.63 5.52
N VAL A 372 -37.53 -18.22 6.02
CA VAL A 372 -36.23 -18.62 5.49
C VAL A 372 -35.50 -19.45 6.53
N THR A 373 -34.93 -20.57 6.09
CA THR A 373 -34.09 -21.46 6.88
C THR A 373 -32.68 -21.50 6.30
N LEU A 374 -31.69 -21.24 7.16
CA LEU A 374 -30.28 -21.34 6.84
C LEU A 374 -29.69 -22.53 7.59
N GLU A 375 -29.25 -23.55 6.87
CA GLU A 375 -28.60 -24.71 7.47
C GLU A 375 -27.11 -24.45 7.66
N MET A 376 -26.57 -24.78 8.83
CA MET A 376 -25.14 -24.65 9.12
C MET A 376 -24.27 -25.54 8.23
N SER A 377 -24.84 -26.60 7.65
CA SER A 377 -24.20 -27.46 6.64
C SER A 377 -23.77 -26.68 5.38
N ASN A 378 -24.41 -25.54 5.10
CA ASN A 378 -24.15 -24.70 3.94
C ASN A 378 -23.32 -23.45 4.29
N PHE A 379 -22.93 -23.27 5.54
CA PHE A 379 -22.08 -22.16 5.99
C PHE A 379 -20.62 -22.39 5.59
N THR A 380 -19.95 -21.33 5.17
CA THR A 380 -18.49 -21.33 5.01
C THR A 380 -17.92 -19.92 5.15
N THR A 381 -16.70 -19.80 5.64
CA THR A 381 -15.83 -18.63 5.48
C THR A 381 -14.73 -18.89 4.44
N PHE A 382 -14.94 -19.90 3.59
CA PHE A 382 -13.99 -20.40 2.61
C PHE A 382 -12.65 -20.87 3.20
N ASN A 383 -12.58 -21.02 4.52
CA ASN A 383 -11.44 -21.54 5.27
C ASN A 383 -11.93 -22.68 6.18
N LYS A 384 -11.61 -23.92 5.80
CA LYS A 384 -12.10 -25.12 6.49
C LYS A 384 -11.77 -25.17 7.97
N ILE A 385 -10.57 -24.73 8.36
CA ILE A 385 -10.13 -24.74 9.76
C ILE A 385 -10.95 -23.71 10.56
N ARG A 386 -11.23 -22.56 9.96
CA ARG A 386 -12.09 -21.54 10.57
C ARG A 386 -13.54 -22.02 10.66
N ASP A 387 -14.06 -22.66 9.63
CA ASP A 387 -15.41 -23.27 9.64
C ASP A 387 -15.55 -24.30 10.77
N GLU A 388 -14.58 -25.20 10.92
CA GLU A 388 -14.54 -26.18 12.01
C GLU A 388 -14.57 -25.50 13.39
N SER A 389 -13.81 -24.42 13.58
CA SER A 389 -13.82 -23.63 14.82
C SER A 389 -15.17 -22.96 15.07
N LEU A 390 -15.75 -22.33 14.04
CA LEU A 390 -17.03 -21.62 14.12
C LEU A 390 -18.21 -22.56 14.40
N PHE A 391 -18.14 -23.81 13.96
CA PHE A 391 -19.14 -24.82 14.31
C PHE A 391 -19.06 -25.29 15.77
N GLY A 392 -17.93 -25.02 16.44
CA GLY A 392 -17.69 -25.36 17.83
C GLY A 392 -18.61 -24.64 18.84
N PRO A 393 -18.59 -25.08 20.10
CA PRO A 393 -19.49 -24.61 21.15
C PRO A 393 -19.31 -23.14 21.54
N ASP A 394 -18.14 -22.55 21.26
CA ASP A 394 -17.82 -21.17 21.58
C ASP A 394 -18.44 -20.16 20.61
N TYR A 395 -18.89 -20.63 19.43
CA TYR A 395 -19.53 -19.82 18.38
C TYR A 395 -20.93 -20.34 18.06
N PHE A 396 -21.13 -21.03 16.94
CA PHE A 396 -22.47 -21.43 16.48
C PHE A 396 -23.00 -22.67 17.19
N ASN A 397 -22.14 -23.49 17.79
CA ASN A 397 -22.52 -24.78 18.40
C ASN A 397 -23.44 -25.56 17.46
N ALA A 398 -22.98 -25.78 16.22
CA ALA A 398 -23.82 -26.21 15.11
C ALA A 398 -24.47 -27.58 15.36
N GLU A 399 -23.87 -28.41 16.21
CA GLU A 399 -24.46 -29.67 16.68
C GLU A 399 -25.80 -29.47 17.42
N LYS A 400 -25.89 -28.42 18.27
CA LYS A 400 -27.12 -28.08 19.01
C LYS A 400 -28.01 -27.10 18.24
N ASN A 401 -27.43 -26.27 17.39
CA ASN A 401 -28.11 -25.26 16.59
C ASN A 401 -27.82 -25.47 15.09
N PRO A 402 -28.35 -26.52 14.46
CA PRO A 402 -28.04 -26.85 13.07
C PRO A 402 -28.63 -25.87 12.06
N THR A 403 -29.55 -25.01 12.49
CA THR A 403 -30.28 -24.08 11.62
C THR A 403 -30.45 -22.71 12.25
N MET A 404 -30.35 -21.67 11.43
CA MET A 404 -30.87 -20.33 11.72
C MET A 404 -32.16 -20.09 10.93
N GLN A 405 -33.05 -19.26 11.45
CA GLN A 405 -34.34 -18.99 10.81
C GLN A 405 -34.64 -17.50 10.78
N TYR A 406 -35.25 -17.03 9.69
CA TYR A 406 -35.75 -15.68 9.56
C TYR A 406 -37.24 -15.73 9.20
N THR A 407 -38.07 -15.08 10.01
CA THR A 407 -39.52 -14.99 9.75
C THR A 407 -39.93 -13.53 9.65
N GLY A 408 -40.25 -13.08 8.45
CA GLY A 408 -40.70 -11.70 8.17
C GLY A 408 -42.17 -11.67 7.78
N SER A 409 -42.90 -10.65 8.23
CA SER A 409 -44.34 -10.54 7.95
C SER A 409 -44.85 -9.12 7.75
N LYS A 410 -43.95 -8.13 7.68
CA LYS A 410 -44.32 -6.74 7.50
C LYS A 410 -43.29 -6.03 6.63
N MET A 411 -43.71 -5.58 5.45
CA MET A 411 -42.87 -4.79 4.57
C MET A 411 -43.27 -3.32 4.62
N VAL A 412 -42.26 -2.45 4.68
CA VAL A 412 -42.44 -0.99 4.69
C VAL A 412 -41.73 -0.42 3.48
N SER A 413 -42.45 0.26 2.60
CA SER A 413 -41.84 0.89 1.43
C SER A 413 -40.85 1.98 1.86
N LYS A 414 -39.67 1.98 1.24
CA LYS A 414 -38.64 3.02 1.37
C LYS A 414 -38.55 3.91 0.13
N GLY A 415 -39.45 3.74 -0.83
CA GLY A 415 -39.41 4.39 -2.15
C GLY A 415 -38.58 3.60 -3.17
N GLU A 416 -38.72 3.94 -4.45
CA GLU A 416 -37.92 3.39 -5.56
C GLU A 416 -37.89 1.84 -5.62
N ASN A 417 -39.03 1.19 -5.36
CA ASN A 417 -39.18 -0.27 -5.30
C ASN A 417 -38.28 -0.95 -4.24
N VAL A 418 -37.81 -0.21 -3.25
CA VAL A 418 -37.08 -0.71 -2.09
C VAL A 418 -38.04 -0.90 -0.93
N TRP A 419 -37.95 -2.04 -0.28
CA TRP A 419 -38.79 -2.39 0.86
C TRP A 419 -37.94 -2.80 2.05
N GLU A 420 -38.30 -2.35 3.25
CA GLU A 420 -37.76 -2.85 4.50
C GLU A 420 -38.68 -3.94 5.03
N LEU A 421 -38.19 -5.18 5.06
CA LEU A 421 -38.86 -6.31 5.69
C LEU A 421 -38.49 -6.34 7.17
N GLN A 422 -39.50 -6.21 8.03
CA GLN A 422 -39.39 -6.37 9.46
C GLN A 422 -39.65 -7.83 9.81
N GLY A 423 -38.63 -8.52 10.30
CA GLY A 423 -38.71 -9.92 10.66
C GLY A 423 -37.94 -10.28 11.91
N GLU A 424 -38.25 -11.46 12.45
CA GLU A 424 -37.56 -12.05 13.59
C GLU A 424 -36.49 -13.03 13.08
N PHE A 425 -35.24 -12.78 13.45
CA PHE A 425 -34.13 -13.68 13.21
C PHE A 425 -33.88 -14.53 14.45
N LYS A 426 -33.75 -15.84 14.25
CA LYS A 426 -33.42 -16.83 15.26
C LYS A 426 -32.03 -17.39 14.99
N MET A 427 -31.11 -17.17 15.92
CA MET A 427 -29.76 -17.72 15.91
C MET A 427 -29.38 -18.14 17.33
N LEU A 428 -28.69 -19.27 17.49
CA LEU A 428 -28.30 -19.80 18.81
C LEU A 428 -29.48 -19.97 19.79
N GLY A 429 -30.67 -20.28 19.25
CA GLY A 429 -31.91 -20.38 20.04
C GLY A 429 -32.50 -19.04 20.50
N VAL A 430 -31.81 -17.92 20.29
CA VAL A 430 -32.26 -16.57 20.64
C VAL A 430 -32.96 -15.94 19.44
N LYS A 431 -34.08 -15.26 19.69
CA LYS A 431 -34.89 -14.55 18.69
C LYS A 431 -34.76 -13.04 18.88
N LYS A 432 -34.49 -12.30 17.80
CA LYS A 432 -34.38 -10.83 17.79
C LYS A 432 -35.00 -10.25 16.53
N LEU A 433 -35.51 -9.03 16.63
CA LEU A 433 -35.96 -8.27 15.46
C LEU A 433 -34.75 -7.91 14.59
N LEU A 434 -34.84 -8.19 13.30
CA LEU A 434 -33.82 -7.91 12.30
C LEU A 434 -34.50 -7.32 11.04
N PRO A 435 -34.52 -6.00 10.88
CA PRO A 435 -34.99 -5.38 9.65
C PRO A 435 -33.96 -5.59 8.53
N ILE A 436 -34.44 -5.97 7.34
CA ILE A 436 -33.59 -6.14 6.14
C ILE A 436 -34.17 -5.37 4.97
N LEU A 437 -33.31 -4.92 4.07
CA LEU A 437 -33.74 -4.30 2.81
C LEU A 437 -33.95 -5.38 1.74
N VAL A 438 -35.00 -5.24 0.96
CA VAL A 438 -35.40 -6.15 -0.11
C VAL A 438 -35.72 -5.35 -1.36
N LYS A 439 -35.21 -5.81 -2.50
CA LYS A 439 -35.51 -5.29 -3.83
C LYS A 439 -35.78 -6.46 -4.77
N ARG A 440 -36.67 -6.28 -5.73
CA ARG A 440 -36.83 -7.21 -6.84
C ARG A 440 -35.99 -6.75 -8.03
N ILE A 441 -35.31 -7.69 -8.64
CA ILE A 441 -34.68 -7.51 -9.95
C ILE A 441 -35.27 -8.51 -10.94
N ASP A 442 -35.37 -8.10 -12.20
CA ASP A 442 -35.78 -8.98 -13.29
C ASP A 442 -34.58 -9.29 -14.16
N ILE A 443 -34.32 -10.59 -14.32
CA ILE A 443 -33.24 -11.10 -15.17
C ILE A 443 -33.87 -12.16 -16.06
N GLU A 444 -34.23 -11.74 -17.27
CA GLU A 444 -34.77 -12.63 -18.31
C GLU A 444 -36.02 -13.41 -17.85
N GLY A 445 -36.88 -12.78 -17.03
CA GLY A 445 -38.12 -13.38 -16.52
C GLY A 445 -37.93 -14.21 -15.24
N ARG A 446 -36.71 -14.30 -14.70
CA ARG A 446 -36.45 -14.91 -13.39
C ARG A 446 -36.86 -13.97 -12.26
N LYS A 447 -37.50 -14.54 -11.24
CA LYS A 447 -37.97 -13.81 -10.05
C LYS A 447 -36.87 -13.79 -9.01
N ILE A 448 -36.04 -12.75 -9.02
CA ILE A 448 -34.89 -12.65 -8.13
C ILE A 448 -35.10 -11.52 -7.14
N LEU A 449 -34.89 -11.81 -5.86
CA LEU A 449 -34.85 -10.82 -4.79
C LEU A 449 -33.41 -10.65 -4.32
N ILE A 450 -32.99 -9.40 -4.23
CA ILE A 450 -31.71 -9.01 -3.65
C ILE A 450 -31.94 -8.13 -2.44
N GLY A 451 -30.98 -8.12 -1.53
CA GLY A 451 -31.12 -7.30 -0.34
C GLY A 451 -29.91 -7.33 0.56
N SER A 452 -30.00 -6.58 1.65
CA SER A 452 -28.91 -6.44 2.60
C SER A 452 -29.43 -6.17 4.01
N GLY A 453 -28.56 -6.41 4.99
CA GLY A 453 -28.84 -6.16 6.39
C GLY A 453 -27.59 -6.24 7.24
N THR A 454 -27.75 -5.95 8.53
CA THR A 454 -26.68 -6.05 9.52
C THR A 454 -27.19 -6.76 10.77
N VAL A 455 -26.38 -7.65 11.33
CA VAL A 455 -26.70 -8.40 12.55
C VAL A 455 -25.58 -8.24 13.58
N ASP A 456 -25.94 -7.86 14.80
CA ASP A 456 -25.01 -7.84 15.92
C ASP A 456 -25.00 -9.21 16.60
N ARG A 457 -23.92 -9.96 16.43
CA ARG A 457 -23.80 -11.34 16.93
C ARG A 457 -23.87 -11.44 18.45
N THR A 458 -23.53 -10.36 19.16
CA THR A 458 -23.53 -10.33 20.64
C THR A 458 -24.94 -10.40 21.20
N GLN A 459 -25.95 -9.95 20.44
CA GLN A 459 -27.36 -10.01 20.84
C GLN A 459 -27.92 -11.44 20.89
N PHE A 460 -27.19 -12.40 20.33
CA PHE A 460 -27.55 -13.81 20.26
C PHE A 460 -26.70 -14.69 21.18
N GLY A 461 -25.86 -14.09 22.04
CA GLY A 461 -25.10 -14.80 23.07
C GLY A 461 -23.63 -15.07 22.72
N MET A 462 -23.13 -14.58 21.57
CA MET A 462 -21.69 -14.63 21.29
C MET A 462 -20.93 -13.58 22.10
N ALA A 463 -19.70 -13.92 22.51
CA ALA A 463 -18.84 -12.99 23.24
C ALA A 463 -18.45 -11.77 22.35
N PRO A 464 -18.46 -10.55 22.89
CA PRO A 464 -18.00 -9.37 22.16
C PRO A 464 -16.49 -9.45 21.91
N SER A 465 -16.04 -8.97 20.75
CA SER A 465 -14.61 -8.94 20.40
C SER A 465 -14.24 -7.64 19.70
N SER A 466 -13.24 -6.95 20.23
CA SER A 466 -12.65 -5.79 19.57
C SER A 466 -11.72 -6.18 18.42
N SER A 467 -11.22 -7.42 18.39
CA SER A 467 -10.33 -7.88 17.33
C SER A 467 -11.07 -8.42 16.12
N GLU A 468 -12.20 -9.11 16.34
CA GLU A 468 -13.04 -9.70 15.28
C GLU A 468 -14.15 -8.73 14.83
N GLY A 469 -14.63 -7.86 15.73
CA GLY A 469 -15.85 -7.10 15.54
C GLY A 469 -17.11 -7.84 16.02
N ASN A 470 -18.21 -7.08 16.10
CA ASN A 470 -19.49 -7.56 16.64
C ASN A 470 -20.62 -7.55 15.60
N VAL A 471 -20.55 -6.62 14.64
CA VAL A 471 -21.59 -6.43 13.63
C VAL A 471 -21.16 -7.14 12.35
N VAL A 472 -22.01 -8.05 11.89
CA VAL A 472 -21.88 -8.75 10.61
C VAL A 472 -22.78 -8.05 9.61
N SER A 473 -22.21 -7.59 8.51
CA SER A 473 -22.97 -7.09 7.36
C SER A 473 -23.22 -8.23 6.39
N PHE A 474 -24.38 -8.28 5.76
CA PHE A 474 -24.69 -9.33 4.79
C PHE A 474 -25.49 -8.82 3.62
N GLU A 475 -25.32 -9.49 2.49
CA GLU A 475 -26.09 -9.33 1.26
C GLU A 475 -26.64 -10.68 0.83
N PHE A 476 -27.77 -10.68 0.14
CA PHE A 476 -28.37 -11.91 -0.35
C PHE A 476 -28.91 -11.75 -1.76
N LYS A 477 -28.94 -12.87 -2.47
CA LYS A 477 -29.56 -13.06 -3.77
C LYS A 477 -30.35 -14.36 -3.70
N ILE A 478 -31.66 -14.28 -3.78
CA ILE A 478 -32.55 -15.45 -3.75
C ILE A 478 -33.40 -15.50 -5.02
N GLU A 479 -33.49 -16.67 -5.63
CA GLU A 479 -34.33 -16.94 -6.78
C GLU A 479 -35.59 -17.67 -6.33
N LEU A 480 -36.75 -17.22 -6.84
CA LEU A 480 -38.07 -17.75 -6.50
C LEU A 480 -38.59 -18.62 -7.65
N LYS A 481 -39.12 -19.80 -7.31
CA LYS A 481 -39.72 -20.73 -8.27
C LYS A 481 -41.19 -20.99 -7.97
#